data_AF-B2UNB5-F1
#
_entry.id   AF-B2UNB5-F1
#
_cell.length_a   1.000
_cell.length_b   1.000
_cell.length_c   1.000
_cell.angle_alpha   90.00
_cell.angle_beta   90.00
_cell.angle_gamma   90.00
#
_symmetry.space_group_name_H-M   'P 1'
#
loop_
_entity.id
_entity.type
_entity.pdbx_description
1 polymer ?
#
loop_
_entity_poly.entity_id
_entity_poly.type
_entity_poly.pdbx_seq_one_letter_code
_entity_poly.pdbx_strand_id
1 'polypeptide(L)'
;MLHVAPDLSGVIPLNAFEAQAASVRDLAAGVMDVSGVAGTALKEMQEVRDAGQWAQARDGMYRFEQDVMRELEAGGDSEHLQERWKKALSERLPSYLPARMSGPVRERVAMARENLETAGSIYLQKMSHLGQLEEARRYWAGGVESAVEQGEAALAERRIKEGSGIFVTGEEASRMAEEAHSRAALNRAVEEVRRDPAAAVSIVSRQEKMPETPEEKKVAEEAAAAYGELKRRYADALAATVSGGGLLRDDGLANAEKHGLISSEQLRRYTASRDRRQTAEFSGISIPEDDMLLCRMTSLIDEDCGGEEDADALIEVATSGLPAVQVERLLRRREVMLGIPRELRRAASRRLSAMFRNGAWGPPEDARAAEEWKRVQTELAEAVKRAPEQPAAEMEKVFEKEKRLQDAGWVGFSDMNNGKEGK
;
A
#
# COMPACT_ATOMS: atom_id res chain seq x y z
N MET A 1 -22.10 -33.31 1.75
CA MET A 1 -22.15 -34.76 2.05
C MET A 1 -23.61 -35.15 2.25
N LEU A 2 -23.99 -36.32 1.71
CA LEU A 2 -25.36 -36.83 1.65
C LEU A 2 -26.03 -36.95 3.04
N HIS A 3 -27.23 -36.39 3.19
CA HIS A 3 -28.10 -36.63 4.34
C HIS A 3 -28.57 -38.09 4.34
N VAL A 4 -28.07 -38.89 5.28
CA VAL A 4 -28.66 -40.19 5.61
C VAL A 4 -29.60 -39.96 6.78
N ALA A 5 -30.90 -39.88 6.49
CA ALA A 5 -31.93 -39.93 7.52
C ALA A 5 -31.95 -41.33 8.17
N PRO A 6 -32.15 -41.46 9.50
CA PRO A 6 -32.35 -42.76 10.11
C PRO A 6 -33.68 -43.38 9.61
N ASP A 7 -33.60 -44.63 9.17
CA ASP A 7 -34.74 -45.44 8.74
C ASP A 7 -35.69 -45.70 9.92
N LEU A 8 -36.95 -45.29 9.77
CA LEU A 8 -38.05 -45.51 10.70
C LEU A 8 -39.14 -46.40 10.07
N SER A 9 -38.75 -47.39 9.26
CA SER A 9 -39.61 -48.38 8.58
C SER A 9 -40.54 -49.23 9.49
N GLY A 10 -40.59 -48.97 10.79
CA GLY A 10 -41.48 -49.65 11.75
C GLY A 10 -42.81 -48.94 12.06
N VAL A 11 -43.13 -47.80 11.44
CA VAL A 11 -44.37 -47.05 11.75
C VAL A 11 -45.51 -47.49 10.82
N ILE A 12 -46.57 -48.02 11.41
CA ILE A 12 -47.84 -48.38 10.76
C ILE A 12 -48.26 -47.25 9.78
N PRO A 13 -48.55 -47.55 8.50
CA PRO A 13 -48.87 -46.53 7.51
C PRO A 13 -50.13 -45.74 7.92
N LEU A 14 -50.07 -44.41 7.78
CA LEU A 14 -51.12 -43.42 8.08
C LEU A 14 -52.52 -43.83 7.58
N ASN A 15 -52.56 -44.58 6.49
CA ASN A 15 -53.77 -45.11 5.84
C ASN A 15 -54.57 -46.04 6.77
N ALA A 16 -53.92 -46.72 7.70
CA ALA A 16 -54.58 -47.59 8.70
C ALA A 16 -55.22 -46.77 9.84
N PHE A 17 -54.69 -45.59 10.15
CA PHE A 17 -55.24 -44.68 11.16
C PHE A 17 -56.49 -43.95 10.66
N GLU A 18 -56.53 -43.58 9.37
CA GLU A 18 -57.73 -42.97 8.77
C GLU A 18 -58.90 -43.95 8.68
N ALA A 19 -58.63 -45.24 8.43
CA ALA A 19 -59.64 -46.29 8.44
C ALA A 19 -60.22 -46.55 9.86
N GLN A 20 -59.38 -46.50 10.90
CA GLN A 20 -59.83 -46.55 12.29
C GLN A 20 -60.62 -45.29 12.69
N ALA A 21 -60.21 -44.11 12.24
CA ALA A 21 -60.92 -42.86 12.52
C ALA A 21 -62.29 -42.77 11.82
N ALA A 22 -62.45 -43.40 10.64
CA ALA A 22 -63.73 -43.50 9.96
C ALA A 22 -64.70 -44.46 10.67
N SER A 23 -64.22 -45.64 11.08
CA SER A 23 -64.99 -46.63 11.85
C SER A 23 -65.50 -46.07 13.20
N VAL A 24 -64.72 -45.20 13.85
CA VAL A 24 -65.08 -44.54 15.12
C VAL A 24 -66.18 -43.48 14.93
N ARG A 25 -66.29 -42.82 13.77
CA ARG A 25 -67.40 -41.88 13.51
C ARG A 25 -68.75 -42.60 13.36
N ASP A 26 -68.74 -43.80 12.78
CA ASP A 26 -69.94 -44.63 12.66
C ASP A 26 -70.34 -45.25 14.01
N LEU A 27 -69.38 -45.57 14.89
CA LEU A 27 -69.62 -45.98 16.28
C LEU A 27 -70.14 -44.85 17.17
N ALA A 28 -69.70 -43.61 16.96
CA ALA A 28 -70.18 -42.45 17.72
C ALA A 28 -71.64 -42.07 17.42
N ALA A 29 -72.17 -42.48 16.25
CA ALA A 29 -73.56 -42.27 15.87
C ALA A 29 -74.53 -43.33 16.46
N GLY A 30 -74.00 -44.45 16.97
CA GLY A 30 -74.80 -45.51 17.55
C GLY A 30 -74.11 -46.15 18.75
N VAL A 31 -74.57 -45.78 19.94
CA VAL A 31 -74.83 -46.64 21.12
C VAL A 31 -74.78 -45.77 22.38
N MET A 32 -75.97 -45.34 22.81
CA MET A 32 -76.30 -45.28 24.23
C MET A 32 -76.53 -46.72 24.67
N ASP A 33 -75.55 -47.36 25.31
CA ASP A 33 -75.67 -48.11 26.57
C ASP A 33 -74.34 -48.80 26.92
N VAL A 34 -74.21 -49.20 28.19
CA VAL A 34 -73.18 -50.08 28.79
C VAL A 34 -71.93 -49.40 29.36
N SER A 35 -71.96 -49.24 30.69
CA SER A 35 -70.95 -48.75 31.63
C SER A 35 -69.63 -49.57 31.73
N GLY A 36 -69.32 -50.43 30.75
CA GLY A 36 -68.06 -51.19 30.65
C GLY A 36 -67.15 -50.79 29.48
N VAL A 37 -67.70 -50.17 28.43
CA VAL A 37 -66.97 -49.74 27.21
C VAL A 37 -66.36 -48.34 27.37
N ALA A 38 -66.90 -47.53 28.28
CA ALA A 38 -66.39 -46.19 28.58
C ALA A 38 -64.94 -46.19 29.09
N GLY A 39 -64.54 -47.21 29.86
CA GLY A 39 -63.19 -47.32 30.43
C GLY A 39 -62.10 -47.62 29.38
N THR A 40 -62.39 -48.50 28.41
CA THR A 40 -61.50 -48.81 27.29
C THR A 40 -61.44 -47.67 26.29
N ALA A 41 -62.58 -47.07 25.93
CA ALA A 41 -62.62 -45.90 25.04
C ALA A 41 -61.91 -44.68 25.65
N LEU A 42 -62.02 -44.44 26.96
CA LEU A 42 -61.27 -43.38 27.66
C LEU A 42 -59.77 -43.62 27.64
N LYS A 43 -59.33 -44.89 27.75
CA LYS A 43 -57.92 -45.26 27.68
C LYS A 43 -57.35 -45.05 26.28
N GLU A 44 -58.06 -45.48 25.24
CA GLU A 44 -57.66 -45.28 23.84
C GLU A 44 -57.63 -43.77 23.47
N MET A 45 -58.63 -42.99 23.92
CA MET A 45 -58.62 -41.53 23.75
C MET A 45 -57.44 -40.86 24.46
N GLN A 46 -57.03 -41.37 25.62
CA GLN A 46 -55.87 -40.87 26.34
C GLN A 46 -54.56 -41.23 25.63
N GLU A 47 -54.45 -42.43 25.05
CA GLU A 47 -53.28 -42.86 24.25
C GLU A 47 -53.13 -42.04 22.96
N VAL A 48 -54.23 -41.74 22.25
CA VAL A 48 -54.21 -40.87 21.06
C VAL A 48 -53.82 -39.44 21.44
N ARG A 49 -54.29 -38.93 22.58
CA ARG A 49 -53.91 -37.62 23.11
C ARG A 49 -52.41 -37.57 23.46
N ASP A 50 -51.90 -38.60 24.11
CA ASP A 50 -50.47 -38.70 24.47
C ASP A 50 -49.59 -38.82 23.21
N ALA A 51 -50.04 -39.53 22.18
CA ALA A 51 -49.37 -39.61 20.89
C ALA A 51 -49.34 -38.24 20.17
N GLY A 52 -50.45 -37.49 20.18
CA GLY A 52 -50.50 -36.15 19.61
C GLY A 52 -49.60 -35.14 20.34
N GLN A 53 -49.58 -35.19 21.68
CA GLN A 53 -48.68 -34.37 22.51
C GLN A 53 -47.21 -34.72 22.28
N TRP A 54 -46.90 -36.00 22.14
CA TRP A 54 -45.55 -36.46 21.81
C TRP A 54 -45.11 -35.99 20.42
N ALA A 55 -45.98 -36.07 19.41
CA ALA A 55 -45.67 -35.57 18.06
C ALA A 55 -45.36 -34.06 18.08
N GLN A 56 -46.16 -33.27 18.79
CA GLN A 56 -45.93 -31.83 18.92
C GLN A 56 -44.63 -31.52 19.68
N ALA A 57 -44.32 -32.25 20.74
CA ALA A 57 -43.06 -32.10 21.47
C ALA A 57 -41.86 -32.46 20.60
N ARG A 58 -41.94 -33.56 19.84
CA ARG A 58 -40.89 -33.98 18.91
C ARG A 58 -40.63 -32.93 17.82
N ASP A 59 -41.68 -32.37 17.23
CA ASP A 59 -41.55 -31.31 16.23
C ASP A 59 -40.96 -30.02 16.81
N GLY A 60 -41.20 -29.76 18.10
CA GLY A 60 -40.57 -28.68 18.85
C GLY A 60 -39.07 -28.90 19.05
N MET A 61 -38.69 -30.11 19.48
CA MET A 61 -37.28 -30.51 19.65
C MET A 61 -36.49 -30.44 18.34
N TYR A 62 -37.12 -30.84 17.22
CA TYR A 62 -36.50 -30.77 15.89
C TYR A 62 -36.26 -29.32 15.45
N ARG A 63 -37.23 -28.43 15.68
CA ARG A 63 -37.07 -26.99 15.40
C ARG A 63 -35.98 -26.34 16.27
N PHE A 64 -35.94 -26.68 17.56
CA PHE A 64 -34.88 -26.24 18.46
C PHE A 64 -33.49 -26.62 17.94
N GLU A 65 -33.31 -27.89 17.56
CA GLU A 65 -32.03 -28.39 17.05
C GLU A 65 -31.61 -27.61 15.79
N GLN A 66 -32.51 -27.41 14.83
CA GLN A 66 -32.20 -26.69 13.60
C GLN A 66 -31.82 -25.22 13.83
N ASP A 67 -32.58 -24.51 14.66
CA ASP A 67 -32.33 -23.09 14.94
C ASP A 67 -30.98 -22.90 15.63
N VAL A 68 -30.71 -23.70 16.66
CA VAL A 68 -29.48 -23.58 17.45
C VAL A 68 -28.26 -24.04 16.65
N MET A 69 -28.36 -25.11 15.86
CA MET A 69 -27.25 -25.55 15.01
C MET A 69 -26.89 -24.48 13.97
N ARG A 70 -27.88 -23.85 13.32
CA ARG A 70 -27.65 -22.76 12.36
C ARG A 70 -26.95 -21.56 13.01
N GLU A 71 -27.35 -21.19 14.22
CA GLU A 71 -26.71 -20.10 14.96
C GLU A 71 -25.27 -20.42 15.38
N LEU A 72 -25.01 -21.68 15.76
CA LEU A 72 -23.66 -22.15 16.11
C LEU A 72 -22.75 -22.17 14.88
N GLU A 73 -23.25 -22.65 13.73
CA GLU A 73 -22.54 -22.63 12.45
C GLU A 73 -22.23 -21.21 11.97
N ALA A 74 -23.17 -20.27 12.13
CA ALA A 74 -22.99 -18.87 11.71
C ALA A 74 -22.04 -18.08 12.64
N GLY A 75 -21.86 -18.53 13.87
CA GLY A 75 -21.11 -17.79 14.91
C GLY A 75 -19.59 -17.82 14.75
N GLY A 76 -19.02 -18.75 13.96
CA GLY A 76 -17.58 -18.84 13.67
C GLY A 76 -16.66 -19.21 14.83
N ASP A 77 -17.14 -19.17 16.08
CA ASP A 77 -16.39 -19.51 17.30
C ASP A 77 -16.50 -21.01 17.61
N SER A 78 -15.38 -21.71 17.42
CA SER A 78 -15.23 -23.16 17.59
C SER A 78 -14.89 -23.59 19.02
N GLU A 79 -14.50 -22.67 19.92
CA GLU A 79 -13.94 -23.00 21.24
C GLU A 79 -14.99 -23.24 22.32
N HIS A 80 -16.24 -22.81 22.12
CA HIS A 80 -17.29 -22.91 23.15
C HIS A 80 -18.60 -23.51 22.66
N LEU A 81 -18.56 -24.24 21.53
CA LEU A 81 -19.74 -24.83 20.90
C LEU A 81 -20.54 -25.74 21.85
N GLN A 82 -19.84 -26.57 22.63
CA GLN A 82 -20.48 -27.52 23.53
C GLN A 82 -21.15 -26.83 24.73
N GLU A 83 -20.54 -25.78 25.28
CA GLU A 83 -21.08 -25.01 26.39
C GLU A 83 -22.32 -24.22 25.96
N ARG A 84 -22.27 -23.59 24.77
CA ARG A 84 -23.40 -22.88 24.17
C ARG A 84 -24.57 -23.82 23.85
N TRP A 85 -24.30 -25.03 23.37
CA TRP A 85 -25.32 -26.05 23.15
C TRP A 85 -25.99 -26.51 24.44
N LYS A 86 -25.20 -26.82 25.48
CA LYS A 86 -25.75 -27.18 26.81
C LYS A 86 -26.58 -26.06 27.41
N LYS A 87 -26.15 -24.81 27.26
CA LYS A 87 -26.91 -23.64 27.68
C LYS A 87 -28.21 -23.46 26.90
N ALA A 88 -28.20 -23.66 25.58
CA ALA A 88 -29.41 -23.61 24.77
C ALA A 88 -30.39 -24.75 25.16
N LEU A 89 -29.87 -25.94 25.43
CA LEU A 89 -30.65 -27.10 25.91
C LEU A 89 -31.33 -26.84 27.25
N SER A 90 -30.73 -26.07 28.16
CA SER A 90 -31.32 -25.74 29.46
C SER A 90 -32.28 -24.55 29.38
N GLU A 91 -31.89 -23.49 28.66
CA GLU A 91 -32.59 -22.19 28.71
C GLU A 91 -33.63 -22.02 27.60
N ARG A 92 -33.39 -22.60 26.40
CA ARG A 92 -34.23 -22.37 25.22
C ARG A 92 -35.11 -23.56 24.88
N LEU A 93 -34.65 -24.80 25.01
CA LEU A 93 -35.46 -25.99 24.70
C LEU A 93 -36.87 -25.97 25.34
N PRO A 94 -37.07 -25.53 26.61
CA PRO A 94 -38.41 -25.48 27.19
C PRO A 94 -39.42 -24.61 26.43
N SER A 95 -38.99 -23.54 25.73
CA SER A 95 -39.91 -22.68 24.97
C SER A 95 -40.40 -23.32 23.66
N TYR A 96 -39.74 -24.38 23.20
CA TYR A 96 -40.12 -25.14 22.01
C TYR A 96 -41.06 -26.32 22.34
N LEU A 97 -41.26 -26.63 23.62
CA LEU A 97 -42.09 -27.75 24.08
C LEU A 97 -43.52 -27.31 24.46
N PRO A 98 -44.52 -28.21 24.40
CA PRO A 98 -45.88 -27.90 24.83
C PRO A 98 -45.97 -27.54 26.32
N ALA A 99 -46.73 -26.49 26.68
CA ALA A 99 -46.86 -25.99 28.06
C ALA A 99 -47.55 -26.97 29.03
N ARG A 100 -48.38 -27.90 28.51
CA ARG A 100 -49.05 -28.95 29.30
C ARG A 100 -48.86 -30.29 28.63
N MET A 101 -48.16 -31.19 29.30
CA MET A 101 -47.90 -32.56 28.87
C MET A 101 -48.40 -33.55 29.91
N SER A 102 -48.85 -34.73 29.48
CA SER A 102 -49.12 -35.84 30.39
C SER A 102 -47.82 -36.41 31.01
N GLY A 103 -47.95 -37.16 32.11
CA GLY A 103 -46.81 -37.82 32.76
C GLY A 103 -45.96 -38.68 31.82
N PRO A 104 -46.59 -39.61 31.04
CA PRO A 104 -45.88 -40.45 30.08
C PRO A 104 -45.16 -39.67 28.97
N VAL A 105 -45.75 -38.56 28.50
CA VAL A 105 -45.13 -37.72 27.47
C VAL A 105 -43.94 -36.94 28.03
N ARG A 106 -44.02 -36.45 29.28
CA ARG A 106 -42.87 -35.81 29.95
C ARG A 106 -41.66 -36.74 30.08
N GLU A 107 -41.90 -38.01 30.39
CA GLU A 107 -40.84 -39.01 30.54
C GLU A 107 -40.17 -39.32 29.20
N ARG A 108 -40.95 -39.46 28.12
CA ARG A 108 -40.41 -39.59 26.75
C ARG A 108 -39.61 -38.37 26.30
N VAL A 109 -40.09 -37.17 26.61
CA VAL A 109 -39.37 -35.91 26.31
C VAL A 109 -38.05 -35.82 27.08
N ALA A 110 -38.02 -36.27 28.34
CA ALA A 110 -36.79 -36.32 29.12
C ALA A 110 -35.73 -37.25 28.50
N MET A 111 -36.13 -38.47 28.10
CA MET A 111 -35.23 -39.39 27.38
C MET A 111 -34.75 -38.82 26.03
N ALA A 112 -35.65 -38.19 25.27
CA ALA A 112 -35.29 -37.61 23.99
C ALA A 112 -34.32 -36.42 24.14
N ARG A 113 -34.43 -35.66 25.23
CA ARG A 113 -33.50 -34.57 25.54
C ARG A 113 -32.09 -35.10 25.83
N GLU A 114 -31.97 -36.19 26.57
CA GLU A 114 -30.68 -36.85 26.86
C GLU A 114 -30.02 -37.38 25.58
N ASN A 115 -30.82 -37.96 24.68
CA ASN A 115 -30.35 -38.37 23.36
C ASN A 115 -29.87 -37.16 22.53
N LEU A 116 -30.59 -36.04 22.56
CA LEU A 116 -30.21 -34.82 21.85
C LEU A 116 -28.91 -34.21 22.39
N GLU A 117 -28.71 -34.25 23.72
CA GLU A 117 -27.47 -33.80 24.36
C GLU A 117 -26.27 -34.63 23.89
N THR A 118 -26.43 -35.95 23.82
CA THR A 118 -25.39 -36.88 23.39
C THR A 118 -25.05 -36.72 21.91
N ALA A 119 -26.07 -36.74 21.04
CA ALA A 119 -25.89 -36.61 19.59
C ALA A 119 -25.33 -35.22 19.20
N GLY A 120 -25.86 -34.15 19.82
CA GLY A 120 -25.38 -32.79 19.61
C GLY A 120 -23.92 -32.61 20.06
N SER A 121 -23.52 -33.22 21.18
CA SER A 121 -22.12 -33.15 21.64
C SER A 121 -21.14 -33.78 20.64
N ILE A 122 -21.46 -34.92 20.04
CA ILE A 122 -20.61 -35.59 19.04
C ILE A 122 -20.49 -34.74 17.77
N TYR A 123 -21.59 -34.14 17.32
CA TYR A 123 -21.60 -33.27 16.15
C TYR A 123 -20.73 -32.01 16.37
N LEU A 124 -20.91 -31.35 17.51
CA LEU A 124 -20.18 -30.12 17.84
C LEU A 124 -18.68 -30.38 18.07
N GLN A 125 -18.31 -31.55 18.58
CA GLN A 125 -16.90 -31.95 18.68
C GLN A 125 -16.24 -32.04 17.30
N LYS A 126 -16.94 -32.60 16.30
CA LYS A 126 -16.45 -32.65 14.91
C LYS A 126 -16.33 -31.25 14.30
N MET A 127 -17.32 -30.39 14.53
CA MET A 127 -17.30 -28.99 14.06
C MET A 127 -16.14 -28.20 14.69
N SER A 128 -15.91 -28.36 15.99
CA SER A 128 -14.77 -27.73 16.69
C SER A 128 -13.43 -28.18 16.10
N HIS A 129 -13.26 -29.49 15.85
CA HIS A 129 -12.05 -30.03 15.22
C HIS A 129 -11.82 -29.50 13.80
N LEU A 130 -12.87 -29.37 12.99
CA LEU A 130 -12.79 -28.76 11.66
C LEU A 130 -12.38 -27.28 11.73
N GLY A 131 -12.93 -26.51 12.69
CA GLY A 131 -12.53 -25.12 12.91
C GLY A 131 -11.04 -24.96 13.28
N GLN A 132 -10.55 -25.82 14.17
CA GLN A 132 -9.12 -25.85 14.55
C GLN A 132 -8.21 -26.16 13.34
N LEU A 133 -8.63 -27.07 12.46
CA LEU A 133 -7.89 -27.38 11.23
C LEU A 133 -7.83 -26.20 10.26
N GLU A 134 -8.91 -25.43 10.11
CA GLU A 134 -8.90 -24.22 9.27
C GLU A 134 -7.99 -23.13 9.84
N GLU A 135 -7.99 -22.94 11.16
CA GLU A 135 -7.11 -21.98 11.81
C GLU A 135 -5.64 -22.38 11.66
N ALA A 136 -5.32 -23.66 11.86
CA ALA A 136 -3.99 -24.20 11.60
C ALA A 136 -3.56 -24.02 10.13
N ARG A 137 -4.49 -24.20 9.17
CA ARG A 137 -4.24 -23.95 7.75
C ARG A 137 -3.91 -22.49 7.46
N ARG A 138 -4.66 -21.54 8.06
CA ARG A 138 -4.39 -20.10 7.90
C ARG A 138 -3.04 -19.72 8.50
N TYR A 139 -2.74 -20.22 9.70
CA TYR A 139 -1.45 -19.97 10.35
C TYR A 139 -0.28 -20.52 9.53
N TRP A 140 -0.42 -21.75 9.03
CA TRP A 140 0.55 -22.36 8.12
C TRP A 140 0.75 -21.53 6.85
N ALA A 141 -0.34 -21.16 6.15
CA ALA A 141 -0.28 -20.39 4.92
C ALA A 141 0.36 -19.01 5.12
N GLY A 142 -0.03 -18.30 6.19
CA GLY A 142 0.59 -17.03 6.56
C GLY A 142 2.07 -17.20 6.93
N GLY A 143 2.45 -18.33 7.53
CA GLY A 143 3.83 -18.67 7.79
C GLY A 143 4.67 -18.91 6.53
N VAL A 144 4.10 -19.55 5.49
CA VAL A 144 4.76 -19.70 4.19
C VAL A 144 4.94 -18.35 3.53
N GLU A 145 3.88 -17.54 3.47
CA GLU A 145 3.90 -16.23 2.82
C GLU A 145 4.89 -15.27 3.49
N SER A 146 4.93 -15.23 4.83
CA SER A 146 5.89 -14.41 5.58
C SER A 146 7.35 -14.78 5.28
N ALA A 147 7.66 -16.07 5.09
CA ALA A 147 9.00 -16.51 4.71
C ALA A 147 9.36 -16.09 3.27
N VAL A 148 8.38 -16.12 2.36
CA VAL A 148 8.56 -15.63 0.98
C VAL A 148 8.79 -14.12 0.96
N GLU A 149 8.01 -13.35 1.72
CA GLU A 149 8.16 -11.89 1.85
C GLU A 149 9.55 -11.50 2.39
N GLN A 150 10.10 -12.28 3.32
CA GLN A 150 11.44 -12.06 3.89
C GLN A 150 12.58 -12.54 2.97
N GLY A 151 12.26 -13.14 1.81
CA GLY A 151 13.26 -13.69 0.90
C GLY A 151 13.93 -14.98 1.39
N GLU A 152 13.30 -15.70 2.32
CA GLU A 152 13.82 -16.94 2.92
C GLU A 152 13.27 -18.19 2.21
N ALA A 153 13.74 -18.45 0.99
CA ALA A 153 13.29 -19.58 0.16
C ALA A 153 13.35 -20.94 0.90
N ALA A 154 14.44 -21.20 1.64
CA ALA A 154 14.62 -22.44 2.38
C ALA A 154 13.69 -22.56 3.60
N LEU A 155 13.23 -21.45 4.19
CA LEU A 155 12.23 -21.47 5.25
C LEU A 155 10.84 -21.72 4.66
N ALA A 156 10.50 -21.04 3.56
CA ALA A 156 9.25 -21.23 2.85
C ALA A 156 9.08 -22.69 2.37
N GLU A 157 10.11 -23.27 1.75
CA GLU A 157 10.10 -24.67 1.30
C GLU A 157 9.91 -25.66 2.46
N ARG A 158 10.60 -25.44 3.59
CA ARG A 158 10.42 -26.26 4.79
C ARG A 158 8.98 -26.18 5.31
N ARG A 159 8.41 -24.97 5.41
CA ARG A 159 7.02 -24.80 5.85
C ARG A 159 6.02 -25.43 4.88
N ILE A 160 6.24 -25.33 3.57
CA ILE A 160 5.41 -25.99 2.57
C ILE A 160 5.47 -27.52 2.74
N LYS A 161 6.66 -28.07 2.99
CA LYS A 161 6.86 -29.49 3.27
C LYS A 161 6.14 -29.95 4.55
N GLU A 162 6.13 -29.13 5.60
CA GLU A 162 5.40 -29.40 6.85
C GLU A 162 3.87 -29.44 6.65
N GLY A 163 3.33 -28.65 5.72
CA GLY A 163 1.89 -28.66 5.38
C GLY A 163 1.49 -29.69 4.32
N SER A 164 2.46 -30.32 3.67
CA SER A 164 2.22 -31.31 2.62
C SER A 164 1.58 -32.58 3.18
N GLY A 165 0.52 -33.04 2.54
CA GLY A 165 -0.28 -34.18 2.99
C GLY A 165 -1.30 -33.87 4.10
N ILE A 166 -1.24 -32.66 4.69
CA ILE A 166 -2.19 -32.18 5.71
C ILE A 166 -3.11 -31.10 5.12
N PHE A 167 -2.54 -30.05 4.52
CA PHE A 167 -3.28 -28.89 4.00
C PHE A 167 -3.31 -28.82 2.47
N VAL A 168 -2.33 -29.43 1.81
CA VAL A 168 -2.17 -29.45 0.35
C VAL A 168 -1.62 -30.80 -0.10
N THR A 169 -1.89 -31.17 -1.34
CA THR A 169 -1.35 -32.40 -1.93
C THR A 169 0.15 -32.28 -2.21
N GLY A 170 0.84 -33.41 -2.43
CA GLY A 170 2.27 -33.41 -2.74
C GLY A 170 2.62 -32.65 -4.02
N GLU A 171 1.79 -32.81 -5.07
CA GLU A 171 1.97 -32.08 -6.33
C GLU A 171 1.73 -30.57 -6.20
N GLU A 172 0.73 -30.18 -5.39
CA GLU A 172 0.50 -28.77 -5.05
C GLU A 172 1.65 -28.20 -4.22
N ALA A 173 2.15 -28.94 -3.23
CA ALA A 173 3.29 -28.53 -2.43
C ALA A 173 4.55 -28.31 -3.29
N SER A 174 4.80 -29.17 -4.29
CA SER A 174 5.91 -28.99 -5.23
C SER A 174 5.76 -27.72 -6.07
N ARG A 175 4.57 -27.47 -6.64
CA ARG A 175 4.32 -26.22 -7.40
C ARG A 175 4.43 -24.98 -6.51
N MET A 176 3.89 -25.03 -5.30
CA MET A 176 4.00 -23.95 -4.32
C MET A 176 5.45 -23.69 -3.92
N ALA A 177 6.28 -24.72 -3.81
CA ALA A 177 7.70 -24.58 -3.48
C ALA A 177 8.48 -23.90 -4.62
N GLU A 178 8.23 -24.27 -5.88
CA GLU A 178 8.83 -23.61 -7.05
C GLU A 178 8.44 -22.13 -7.14
N GLU A 179 7.16 -21.83 -6.92
CA GLU A 179 6.66 -20.45 -6.90
C GLU A 179 7.26 -19.66 -5.72
N ALA A 180 7.24 -20.23 -4.51
CA ALA A 180 7.80 -19.62 -3.32
C ALA A 180 9.30 -19.35 -3.46
N HIS A 181 10.05 -20.27 -4.07
CA HIS A 181 11.48 -20.10 -4.34
C HIS A 181 11.73 -18.92 -5.29
N SER A 182 10.99 -18.83 -6.39
CA SER A 182 11.08 -17.73 -7.36
C SER A 182 10.73 -16.38 -6.71
N ARG A 183 9.62 -16.32 -5.96
CA ARG A 183 9.17 -15.11 -5.25
C ARG A 183 10.12 -14.69 -4.13
N ALA A 184 10.66 -15.63 -3.36
CA ALA A 184 11.63 -15.35 -2.30
C ALA A 184 12.97 -14.87 -2.88
N ALA A 185 13.44 -15.45 -3.99
CA ALA A 185 14.63 -14.99 -4.68
C ALA A 185 14.46 -13.54 -5.18
N LEU A 186 13.28 -13.21 -5.72
CA LEU A 186 12.92 -11.85 -6.12
C LEU A 186 12.94 -10.88 -4.92
N ASN A 187 12.26 -11.22 -3.82
CA ASN A 187 12.22 -10.36 -2.63
C ASN A 187 13.61 -10.17 -2.01
N ARG A 188 14.46 -11.20 -2.05
CA ARG A 188 15.86 -11.08 -1.63
C ARG A 188 16.66 -10.13 -2.52
N ALA A 189 16.50 -10.23 -3.85
CA ALA A 189 17.16 -9.34 -4.79
C ALA A 189 16.72 -7.88 -4.57
N VAL A 190 15.43 -7.65 -4.32
CA VAL A 190 14.87 -6.34 -3.94
C VAL A 190 15.51 -5.80 -2.66
N GLU A 191 15.69 -6.62 -1.62
CA GLU A 191 16.35 -6.18 -0.38
C GLU A 191 17.86 -5.93 -0.57
N GLU A 192 18.55 -6.71 -1.39
CA GLU A 192 19.95 -6.47 -1.75
C GLU A 192 20.13 -5.14 -2.51
N VAL A 193 19.20 -4.83 -3.42
CA VAL A 193 19.12 -3.55 -4.12
C VAL A 193 18.92 -2.39 -3.14
N ARG A 194 18.03 -2.54 -2.14
CA ARG A 194 17.84 -1.52 -1.10
C ARG A 194 19.08 -1.30 -0.24
N ARG A 195 19.88 -2.35 -0.03
CA ARG A 195 21.12 -2.29 0.76
C ARG A 195 22.25 -1.54 0.06
N ASP A 196 22.43 -1.77 -1.25
CA ASP A 196 23.41 -1.04 -2.07
C ASP A 196 22.80 -0.65 -3.44
N PRO A 197 22.02 0.44 -3.48
CA PRO A 197 21.32 0.86 -4.69
C PRO A 197 22.26 1.21 -5.84
N ALA A 198 23.46 1.74 -5.53
CA ALA A 198 24.42 2.17 -6.54
C ALA A 198 25.06 0.99 -7.27
N ALA A 199 25.48 -0.03 -6.52
CA ALA A 199 25.97 -1.26 -7.14
C ALA A 199 24.88 -1.93 -7.97
N ALA A 200 23.67 -2.05 -7.42
CA ALA A 200 22.55 -2.71 -8.09
C ALA A 200 22.14 -2.01 -9.39
N VAL A 201 21.95 -0.69 -9.40
CA VAL A 201 21.59 0.03 -10.62
C VAL A 201 22.68 -0.04 -11.66
N SER A 202 23.97 0.07 -11.29
CA SER A 202 25.07 -0.05 -12.25
C SER A 202 25.10 -1.40 -12.96
N ILE A 203 24.64 -2.47 -12.31
CA ILE A 203 24.55 -3.80 -12.88
C ILE A 203 23.31 -3.90 -13.78
N VAL A 204 22.15 -3.46 -13.30
CA VAL A 204 20.88 -3.48 -14.05
C VAL A 204 20.96 -2.63 -15.32
N SER A 205 21.51 -1.42 -15.23
CA SER A 205 21.62 -0.50 -16.38
C SER A 205 22.72 -0.87 -17.38
N ARG A 206 23.64 -1.79 -17.03
CA ARG A 206 24.65 -2.36 -17.94
C ARG A 206 24.20 -3.64 -18.62
N GLN A 207 23.01 -4.17 -18.31
CA GLN A 207 22.49 -5.33 -19.02
C GLN A 207 22.15 -4.95 -20.47
N GLU A 208 22.79 -5.63 -21.44
CA GLU A 208 22.48 -5.46 -22.87
C GLU A 208 21.08 -5.97 -23.23
N LYS A 209 20.49 -6.84 -22.39
CA LYS A 209 19.14 -7.37 -22.55
C LYS A 209 18.20 -6.68 -21.58
N MET A 210 17.09 -6.15 -22.10
CA MET A 210 16.01 -5.61 -21.28
C MET A 210 15.41 -6.73 -20.40
N PRO A 211 14.98 -6.42 -19.18
CA PRO A 211 14.29 -7.38 -18.32
C PRO A 211 13.03 -7.90 -19.04
N GLU A 212 12.99 -9.21 -19.27
CA GLU A 212 11.93 -9.87 -20.04
C GLU A 212 10.80 -10.34 -19.13
N THR A 213 11.15 -10.77 -17.91
CA THR A 213 10.18 -11.29 -16.94
C THR A 213 9.56 -10.17 -16.09
N PRO A 214 8.29 -10.31 -15.65
CA PRO A 214 7.67 -9.37 -14.71
C PRO A 214 8.48 -9.20 -13.42
N GLU A 215 9.15 -10.27 -12.97
CA GLU A 215 10.00 -10.28 -11.78
C GLU A 215 11.26 -9.42 -11.97
N GLU A 216 11.97 -9.58 -13.09
CA GLU A 216 13.15 -8.77 -13.42
C GLU A 216 12.80 -7.28 -13.56
N LYS A 217 11.64 -6.97 -14.15
CA LYS A 217 11.16 -5.58 -14.26
C LYS A 217 10.95 -4.96 -12.89
N LYS A 218 10.35 -5.70 -11.96
CA LYS A 218 10.13 -5.23 -10.59
C LYS A 218 11.45 -4.95 -9.85
N VAL A 219 12.47 -5.80 -10.01
CA VAL A 219 13.81 -5.54 -9.44
C VAL A 219 14.43 -4.28 -10.04
N ALA A 220 14.33 -4.12 -11.37
CA ALA A 220 14.89 -2.97 -12.06
C ALA A 220 14.22 -1.65 -11.65
N GLU A 221 12.89 -1.65 -11.53
CA GLU A 221 12.11 -0.50 -11.05
C GLU A 221 12.47 -0.13 -9.61
N GLU A 222 12.55 -1.11 -8.71
CA GLU A 222 12.97 -0.86 -7.33
C GLU A 222 14.41 -0.33 -7.26
N ALA A 223 15.31 -0.86 -8.09
CA ALA A 223 16.69 -0.39 -8.18
C ALA A 223 16.76 1.06 -8.63
N ALA A 224 16.04 1.41 -9.69
CA ALA A 224 15.97 2.78 -10.17
C ALA A 224 15.41 3.74 -9.09
N ALA A 225 14.35 3.33 -8.39
CA ALA A 225 13.75 4.12 -7.32
C ALA A 225 14.71 4.30 -6.12
N ALA A 226 15.33 3.22 -5.65
CA ALA A 226 16.27 3.24 -4.53
C ALA A 226 17.53 4.06 -4.85
N TYR A 227 18.01 4.00 -6.09
CA TYR A 227 19.12 4.82 -6.54
C TYR A 227 18.74 6.30 -6.66
N GLY A 228 17.54 6.60 -7.17
CA GLY A 228 17.01 7.97 -7.18
C GLY A 228 16.92 8.57 -5.77
N GLU A 229 16.49 7.79 -4.78
CA GLU A 229 16.48 8.18 -3.37
C GLU A 229 17.90 8.45 -2.84
N LEU A 230 18.84 7.52 -3.09
CA LEU A 230 20.24 7.68 -2.71
C LEU A 230 20.83 8.96 -3.31
N LYS A 231 20.58 9.20 -4.60
CA LYS A 231 21.05 10.37 -5.33
C LYS A 231 20.49 11.67 -4.77
N ARG A 232 19.22 11.69 -4.38
CA ARG A 232 18.60 12.86 -3.73
C ARG A 232 19.24 13.16 -2.37
N ARG A 233 19.42 12.16 -1.52
CA ARG A 233 20.08 12.33 -0.21
C ARG A 233 21.51 12.83 -0.36
N TYR A 234 22.22 12.30 -1.35
CA TYR A 234 23.56 12.77 -1.70
C TYR A 234 23.55 14.22 -2.17
N ALA A 235 22.62 14.59 -3.05
CA ALA A 235 22.44 15.96 -3.55
C ALA A 235 22.17 16.95 -2.40
N ASP A 236 21.27 16.61 -1.47
CA ASP A 236 20.95 17.44 -0.31
C ASP A 236 22.17 17.61 0.60
N ALA A 237 22.92 16.54 0.86
CA ALA A 237 24.13 16.58 1.68
C ALA A 237 25.24 17.43 1.04
N LEU A 238 25.43 17.32 -0.27
CA LEU A 238 26.36 18.16 -1.03
C LEU A 238 25.96 19.63 -0.96
N ALA A 239 24.70 19.94 -1.27
CA ALA A 239 24.17 21.30 -1.27
C ALA A 239 24.31 21.96 0.10
N ALA A 240 23.98 21.24 1.18
CA ALA A 240 24.13 21.73 2.55
C ALA A 240 25.61 22.00 2.91
N THR A 241 26.52 21.11 2.51
CA THR A 241 27.95 21.27 2.79
C THR A 241 28.53 22.50 2.09
N VAL A 242 28.27 22.64 0.78
CA VAL A 242 28.85 23.71 -0.05
C VAL A 242 28.24 25.07 0.30
N SER A 243 26.92 25.14 0.51
CA SER A 243 26.26 26.39 0.92
C SER A 243 26.71 26.87 2.30
N GLY A 244 27.02 25.96 3.22
CA GLY A 244 27.65 26.27 4.50
C GLY A 244 29.12 26.71 4.42
N GLY A 245 29.69 26.81 3.22
CA GLY A 245 31.10 27.16 3.00
C GLY A 245 32.07 25.99 3.17
N GLY A 246 31.57 24.78 3.40
CA GLY A 246 32.38 23.58 3.53
C GLY A 246 32.96 23.12 2.19
N LEU A 247 34.19 22.60 2.24
CA LEU A 247 34.80 21.94 1.08
C LEU A 247 34.44 20.46 1.06
N LEU A 248 34.02 19.98 -0.11
CA LEU A 248 33.83 18.56 -0.36
C LEU A 248 35.17 17.80 -0.27
N ARG A 249 35.13 16.61 0.34
CA ARG A 249 36.30 15.74 0.51
C ARG A 249 36.58 14.96 -0.78
N ASP A 250 37.86 14.85 -1.14
CA ASP A 250 38.28 14.13 -2.35
C ASP A 250 37.85 12.67 -2.34
N ASP A 251 38.04 11.96 -1.22
CA ASP A 251 37.60 10.57 -1.08
C ASP A 251 36.07 10.42 -1.25
N GLY A 252 35.30 11.42 -0.82
CA GLY A 252 33.85 11.45 -0.96
C GLY A 252 33.42 11.65 -2.42
N LEU A 253 34.09 12.54 -3.14
CA LEU A 253 33.84 12.79 -4.56
C LEU A 253 34.31 11.64 -5.45
N ALA A 254 35.47 11.06 -5.18
CA ALA A 254 35.98 9.89 -5.90
C ALA A 254 35.06 8.67 -5.71
N ASN A 255 34.53 8.46 -4.50
CA ASN A 255 33.52 7.44 -4.27
C ASN A 255 32.21 7.76 -5.02
N ALA A 256 31.75 9.01 -5.01
CA ALA A 256 30.56 9.39 -5.75
C ALA A 256 30.71 9.16 -7.27
N GLU A 257 31.87 9.43 -7.85
CA GLU A 257 32.20 9.14 -9.24
C GLU A 257 32.16 7.62 -9.51
N LYS A 258 32.84 6.84 -8.66
CA LYS A 258 32.86 5.36 -8.75
C LYS A 258 31.45 4.76 -8.75
N HIS A 259 30.54 5.37 -7.99
CA HIS A 259 29.14 4.95 -7.86
C HIS A 259 28.18 5.64 -8.84
N GLY A 260 28.71 6.42 -9.81
CA GLY A 260 27.94 7.06 -10.87
C GLY A 260 27.05 8.23 -10.42
N LEU A 261 27.20 8.69 -9.16
CA LEU A 261 26.43 9.83 -8.63
C LEU A 261 26.89 11.15 -9.25
N ILE A 262 28.16 11.22 -9.66
CA ILE A 262 28.74 12.34 -10.40
C ILE A 262 29.55 11.79 -11.59
N SER A 263 29.71 12.62 -12.61
CA SER A 263 30.59 12.35 -13.75
C SER A 263 32.05 12.70 -13.45
N SER A 264 32.98 12.07 -14.16
CA SER A 264 34.40 12.42 -14.13
C SER A 264 34.66 13.89 -14.45
N GLU A 265 33.81 14.49 -15.30
CA GLU A 265 33.93 15.90 -15.65
C GLU A 265 33.50 16.83 -14.50
N GLN A 266 32.43 16.49 -13.77
CA GLN A 266 32.04 17.21 -12.56
C GLN A 266 33.13 17.14 -11.49
N LEU A 267 33.71 15.95 -11.26
CA LEU A 267 34.85 15.78 -10.36
C LEU A 267 36.02 16.70 -10.75
N ARG A 268 36.46 16.64 -12.01
CA ARG A 268 37.57 17.47 -12.51
C ARG A 268 37.32 18.96 -12.35
N ARG A 269 36.13 19.44 -12.74
CA ARG A 269 35.75 20.86 -12.63
C ARG A 269 35.75 21.34 -11.18
N TYR A 270 35.15 20.56 -10.28
CA TYR A 270 35.10 20.91 -8.87
C TYR A 270 36.50 20.99 -8.25
N THR A 271 37.33 19.96 -8.45
CA THR A 271 38.70 19.92 -7.92
C THR A 271 39.52 21.09 -8.44
N ALA A 272 39.47 21.38 -9.74
CA ALA A 272 40.18 22.53 -10.31
C ALA A 272 39.68 23.89 -9.80
N SER A 273 38.38 24.03 -9.51
CA SER A 273 37.84 25.24 -8.86
C SER A 273 38.30 25.36 -7.41
N ARG A 274 38.25 24.26 -6.66
CA ARG A 274 38.69 24.22 -5.26
C ARG A 274 40.17 24.58 -5.13
N ASP A 275 41.02 23.99 -5.94
CA ASP A 275 42.47 24.22 -5.86
C ASP A 275 42.81 25.67 -6.22
N ARG A 276 42.09 26.26 -7.19
CA ARG A 276 42.15 27.71 -7.49
C ARG A 276 41.71 28.56 -6.29
N ARG A 277 40.61 28.21 -5.63
CA ARG A 277 40.09 28.90 -4.43
C ARG A 277 41.07 28.83 -3.26
N GLN A 278 41.63 27.66 -2.97
CA GLN A 278 42.67 27.52 -1.95
C GLN A 278 43.89 28.39 -2.29
N THR A 279 44.35 28.36 -3.54
CA THR A 279 45.49 29.19 -3.98
C THR A 279 45.19 30.69 -3.83
N ALA A 280 43.97 31.12 -4.16
CA ALA A 280 43.52 32.49 -4.05
C ALA A 280 43.40 32.96 -2.59
N GLU A 281 42.88 32.11 -1.69
CA GLU A 281 42.84 32.35 -0.24
C GLU A 281 44.25 32.53 0.35
N PHE A 282 45.20 31.66 -0.01
CA PHE A 282 46.59 31.78 0.44
C PHE A 282 47.31 33.02 -0.11
N SER A 283 46.88 33.54 -1.27
CA SER A 283 47.49 34.70 -1.93
C SER A 283 46.75 36.02 -1.69
N GLY A 284 45.59 36.00 -1.02
CA GLY A 284 44.76 37.18 -0.78
C GLY A 284 44.12 37.77 -2.05
N ILE A 285 44.08 37.00 -3.14
CA ILE A 285 43.54 37.44 -4.44
C ILE A 285 42.05 37.06 -4.51
N SER A 286 41.19 37.99 -4.91
CA SER A 286 39.78 37.68 -5.17
C SER A 286 39.64 36.96 -6.51
N ILE A 287 38.93 35.82 -6.52
CA ILE A 287 38.58 35.14 -7.77
C ILE A 287 37.42 35.90 -8.44
N PRO A 288 37.53 36.27 -9.72
CA PRO A 288 36.43 36.89 -10.45
C PRO A 288 35.20 35.99 -10.50
N GLU A 289 34.00 36.58 -10.39
CA GLU A 289 32.75 35.85 -10.54
C GLU A 289 32.61 35.33 -11.99
N ASP A 290 32.22 34.05 -12.14
CA ASP A 290 31.85 33.49 -13.45
C ASP A 290 30.34 33.67 -13.64
N ASP A 291 29.99 34.87 -14.12
CA ASP A 291 28.60 35.30 -14.31
C ASP A 291 27.86 34.40 -15.30
N MET A 292 28.55 33.89 -16.31
CA MET A 292 27.98 32.96 -17.28
C MET A 292 27.69 31.60 -16.66
N LEU A 293 28.55 31.10 -15.77
CA LEU A 293 28.27 29.89 -14.99
C LEU A 293 27.08 30.09 -14.06
N LEU A 294 27.00 31.21 -13.36
CA LEU A 294 25.87 31.53 -12.48
C LEU A 294 24.54 31.61 -13.27
N CYS A 295 24.56 32.18 -14.47
CA CYS A 295 23.40 32.21 -15.37
C CYS A 295 22.94 30.80 -15.77
N ARG A 296 23.89 29.92 -16.13
CA ARG A 296 23.60 28.52 -16.46
C ARG A 296 23.02 27.76 -15.27
N MET A 297 23.63 27.87 -14.10
CA MET A 297 23.18 27.19 -12.88
C MET A 297 21.81 27.67 -12.41
N THR A 298 21.51 28.95 -12.58
CA THR A 298 20.16 29.46 -12.36
C THR A 298 19.15 28.81 -13.30
N SER A 299 19.44 28.78 -14.60
CA SER A 299 18.51 28.25 -15.59
C SER A 299 18.22 26.79 -15.29
N LEU A 300 19.25 26.03 -14.90
CA LEU A 300 19.13 24.65 -14.44
C LEU A 300 18.16 24.51 -13.25
N ILE A 301 18.31 25.33 -12.21
CA ILE A 301 17.41 25.32 -11.05
C ILE A 301 15.97 25.68 -11.45
N ASP A 302 15.79 26.70 -12.28
CA ASP A 302 14.45 27.15 -12.69
C ASP A 302 13.72 26.11 -13.54
N GLU A 303 14.45 25.36 -14.35
CA GLU A 303 13.87 24.43 -15.32
C GLU A 303 13.62 23.03 -14.73
N ASP A 304 14.48 22.60 -13.80
CA ASP A 304 14.54 21.19 -13.40
C ASP A 304 14.19 20.94 -11.92
N CYS A 305 13.99 21.99 -11.11
CA CYS A 305 13.61 21.76 -9.72
C CYS A 305 12.21 21.13 -9.55
N GLY A 306 12.08 20.22 -8.59
CA GLY A 306 10.84 19.52 -8.24
C GLY A 306 10.48 18.32 -9.12
N GLY A 307 11.32 17.95 -10.11
CA GLY A 307 11.16 16.76 -10.93
C GLY A 307 12.18 15.65 -10.60
N GLU A 308 12.21 14.60 -11.42
CA GLU A 308 13.20 13.50 -11.31
C GLU A 308 14.65 14.00 -11.51
N GLU A 309 14.83 15.08 -12.28
CA GLU A 309 16.12 15.71 -12.59
C GLU A 309 16.63 16.68 -11.49
N ASP A 310 15.84 16.91 -10.44
CA ASP A 310 16.16 17.92 -9.41
C ASP A 310 17.41 17.54 -8.59
N ALA A 311 17.59 16.25 -8.31
CA ALA A 311 18.79 15.75 -7.65
C ALA A 311 20.03 15.96 -8.52
N ASP A 312 19.91 15.75 -9.84
CA ASP A 312 20.99 16.03 -10.81
C ASP A 312 21.33 17.52 -10.87
N ALA A 313 20.31 18.38 -10.90
CA ALA A 313 20.48 19.83 -10.88
C ALA A 313 21.22 20.30 -9.62
N LEU A 314 20.83 19.79 -8.45
CA LEU A 314 21.49 20.11 -7.17
C LEU A 314 22.94 19.63 -7.12
N ILE A 315 23.22 18.42 -7.62
CA ILE A 315 24.58 17.87 -7.73
C ILE A 315 25.43 18.75 -8.65
N GLU A 316 24.92 19.12 -9.82
CA GLU A 316 25.62 19.99 -10.77
C GLU A 316 25.89 21.38 -10.15
N VAL A 317 24.92 21.98 -9.45
CA VAL A 317 25.13 23.26 -8.75
C VAL A 317 26.18 23.14 -7.66
N ALA A 318 26.12 22.11 -6.81
CA ALA A 318 27.08 21.92 -5.73
C ALA A 318 28.50 21.60 -6.24
N THR A 319 28.61 20.92 -7.39
CA THR A 319 29.89 20.56 -8.01
C THR A 319 30.38 21.57 -9.06
N SER A 320 29.59 22.61 -9.36
CA SER A 320 29.93 23.66 -10.35
C SER A 320 31.22 24.44 -10.02
N GLY A 321 31.57 24.50 -8.73
CA GLY A 321 32.69 25.27 -8.24
C GLY A 321 32.38 26.75 -8.00
N LEU A 322 31.10 27.14 -7.97
CA LEU A 322 30.66 28.47 -7.57
C LEU A 322 31.00 28.77 -6.08
N PRO A 323 31.17 30.05 -5.69
CA PRO A 323 31.28 30.46 -4.30
C PRO A 323 30.05 30.05 -3.46
N ALA A 324 30.28 29.77 -2.17
CA ALA A 324 29.24 29.31 -1.24
C ALA A 324 28.01 30.23 -1.19
N VAL A 325 28.22 31.54 -1.17
CA VAL A 325 27.14 32.55 -1.18
C VAL A 325 26.25 32.44 -2.42
N GLN A 326 26.85 32.14 -3.58
CA GLN A 326 26.10 31.99 -4.83
C GLN A 326 25.33 30.66 -4.85
N VAL A 327 25.94 29.58 -4.34
CA VAL A 327 25.25 28.29 -4.15
C VAL A 327 24.06 28.46 -3.21
N GLU A 328 24.24 29.12 -2.06
CA GLU A 328 23.15 29.41 -1.12
C GLU A 328 22.02 30.22 -1.78
N ARG A 329 22.36 31.23 -2.57
CA ARG A 329 21.37 32.02 -3.34
C ARG A 329 20.58 31.14 -4.31
N LEU A 330 21.23 30.22 -5.02
CA LEU A 330 20.58 29.28 -5.92
C LEU A 330 19.65 28.31 -5.17
N LEU A 331 20.03 27.84 -3.98
CA LEU A 331 19.18 26.98 -3.14
C LEU A 331 17.95 27.72 -2.63
N ARG A 332 18.09 28.96 -2.14
CA ARG A 332 16.94 29.80 -1.75
C ARG A 332 16.02 30.08 -2.93
N ARG A 333 16.57 30.27 -4.14
CA ARG A 333 15.78 30.42 -5.35
C ARG A 333 15.00 29.15 -5.66
N ARG A 334 15.62 27.97 -5.56
CA ARG A 334 14.95 26.68 -5.73
C ARG A 334 13.72 26.56 -4.84
N GLU A 335 13.81 26.94 -3.57
CA GLU A 335 12.67 26.91 -2.63
C GLU A 335 11.48 27.75 -3.13
N VAL A 336 11.73 28.95 -3.67
CA VAL A 336 10.69 29.81 -4.25
C VAL A 336 10.10 29.17 -5.51
N MET A 337 10.95 28.58 -6.35
CA MET A 337 10.55 28.02 -7.64
C MET A 337 9.77 26.70 -7.52
N LEU A 338 9.98 25.92 -6.46
CA LEU A 338 9.22 24.69 -6.21
C LEU A 338 7.70 24.91 -6.13
N GLY A 339 7.25 26.08 -5.70
CA GLY A 339 5.82 26.44 -5.64
C GLY A 339 5.19 26.80 -6.98
N ILE A 340 5.96 26.81 -8.07
CA ILE A 340 5.53 27.31 -9.39
C ILE A 340 5.45 26.15 -10.39
N PRO A 341 4.39 26.07 -11.23
CA PRO A 341 4.29 25.07 -12.28
C PRO A 341 5.53 25.03 -13.18
N ARG A 342 6.05 23.82 -13.42
CA ARG A 342 7.31 23.59 -14.17
C ARG A 342 7.30 24.25 -15.54
N GLU A 343 6.20 24.14 -16.27
CA GLU A 343 6.08 24.72 -17.62
C GLU A 343 6.23 26.25 -17.60
N LEU A 344 5.64 26.90 -16.60
CA LEU A 344 5.69 28.35 -16.45
C LEU A 344 7.12 28.81 -16.12
N ARG A 345 7.79 28.14 -15.19
CA ARG A 345 9.20 28.44 -14.88
C ARG A 345 10.11 28.24 -16.07
N ARG A 346 9.95 27.12 -16.79
CA ARG A 346 10.71 26.84 -18.02
C ARG A 346 10.47 27.89 -19.09
N ALA A 347 9.23 28.34 -19.28
CA ALA A 347 8.91 29.41 -20.22
C ALA A 347 9.59 30.73 -19.83
N ALA A 348 9.52 31.11 -18.56
CA ALA A 348 10.14 32.34 -18.05
C ALA A 348 11.67 32.31 -18.13
N SER A 349 12.31 31.21 -17.70
CA SER A 349 13.76 30.98 -17.81
C SER A 349 14.22 31.11 -19.26
N ARG A 350 13.56 30.39 -20.19
CA ARG A 350 13.91 30.44 -21.62
C ARG A 350 13.72 31.82 -22.24
N ARG A 351 12.65 32.54 -21.87
CA ARG A 351 12.41 33.92 -22.32
C ARG A 351 13.52 34.84 -21.82
N LEU A 352 13.86 34.78 -20.54
CA LEU A 352 14.91 35.59 -19.93
C LEU A 352 16.29 35.31 -20.58
N SER A 353 16.64 34.04 -20.74
CA SER A 353 17.88 33.60 -21.39
C SER A 353 17.92 33.94 -22.89
N ALA A 354 16.76 34.00 -23.57
CA ALA A 354 16.67 34.50 -24.94
C ALA A 354 16.89 36.02 -25.00
N MET A 355 16.31 36.79 -24.09
CA MET A 355 16.55 38.23 -24.00
C MET A 355 18.04 38.54 -23.80
N PHE A 356 18.71 37.82 -22.90
CA PHE A 356 20.14 37.96 -22.67
C PHE A 356 20.96 37.67 -23.94
N ARG A 357 20.76 36.50 -24.55
CA ARG A 357 21.50 36.09 -25.76
C ARG A 357 21.25 37.00 -26.96
N ASN A 358 20.06 37.56 -27.07
CA ASN A 358 19.70 38.49 -28.14
C ASN A 358 20.19 39.92 -27.87
N GLY A 359 20.94 40.13 -26.79
CA GLY A 359 21.57 41.40 -26.47
C GLY A 359 20.61 42.46 -25.95
N ALA A 360 19.52 42.06 -25.29
CA ALA A 360 18.51 42.99 -24.78
C ALA A 360 19.06 44.02 -23.77
N TRP A 361 20.22 43.73 -23.16
CA TRP A 361 20.95 44.60 -22.23
C TRP A 361 22.38 44.92 -22.71
N GLY A 362 22.67 44.72 -24.00
CA GLY A 362 24.03 44.79 -24.55
C GLY A 362 24.62 43.41 -24.87
N PRO A 363 25.86 43.34 -25.38
CA PRO A 363 26.51 42.08 -25.73
C PRO A 363 26.56 41.11 -24.55
N PRO A 364 26.31 39.80 -24.73
CA PRO A 364 26.35 38.81 -23.65
C PRO A 364 27.70 38.72 -22.92
N GLU A 365 28.78 39.16 -23.57
CA GLU A 365 30.13 39.22 -23.00
C GLU A 365 30.34 40.43 -22.07
N ASP A 366 29.41 41.38 -22.04
CA ASP A 366 29.45 42.55 -21.17
C ASP A 366 28.97 42.21 -19.75
N ALA A 367 29.78 42.55 -18.75
CA ALA A 367 29.43 42.38 -17.34
C ALA A 367 28.11 43.08 -16.99
N ARG A 368 27.81 44.22 -17.63
CA ARG A 368 26.56 44.95 -17.41
C ARG A 368 25.33 44.16 -17.87
N ALA A 369 25.43 43.45 -18.99
CA ALA A 369 24.34 42.62 -19.47
C ALA A 369 24.02 41.49 -18.47
N ALA A 370 25.06 40.92 -17.84
CA ALA A 370 24.90 39.89 -16.82
C ALA A 370 24.28 40.44 -15.53
N GLU A 371 24.66 41.66 -15.12
CA GLU A 371 24.04 42.35 -13.98
C GLU A 371 22.54 42.62 -14.20
N GLU A 372 22.16 43.12 -15.37
CA GLU A 372 20.77 43.36 -15.72
C GLU A 372 19.95 42.05 -15.78
N TRP A 373 20.54 41.00 -16.34
CA TRP A 373 19.94 39.67 -16.31
C TRP A 373 19.72 39.19 -14.86
N LYS A 374 20.72 39.32 -13.97
CA LYS A 374 20.61 38.98 -12.53
C LYS A 374 19.52 39.81 -11.83
N ARG A 375 19.36 41.07 -12.19
CA ARG A 375 18.29 41.96 -11.67
C ARG A 375 16.92 41.42 -12.04
N VAL A 376 16.65 41.20 -13.33
CA VAL A 376 15.35 40.73 -13.81
C VAL A 376 15.05 39.32 -13.28
N GLN A 377 16.07 38.46 -13.21
CA GLN A 377 15.98 37.14 -12.59
C GLN A 377 15.52 37.22 -11.13
N THR A 378 16.04 38.18 -10.35
CA THR A 378 15.66 38.40 -8.94
C THR A 378 14.24 38.96 -8.85
N GLU A 379 13.90 39.95 -9.69
CA GLU A 379 12.57 40.54 -9.74
C GLU A 379 11.49 39.51 -10.06
N LEU A 380 11.76 38.55 -10.96
CA LEU A 380 10.87 37.43 -11.26
C LEU A 380 10.59 36.57 -10.02
N ALA A 381 11.63 36.23 -9.23
CA ALA A 381 11.44 35.42 -8.03
C ALA A 381 10.70 36.18 -6.93
N GLU A 382 11.00 37.47 -6.74
CA GLU A 382 10.32 38.31 -5.75
C GLU A 382 8.85 38.55 -6.11
N ALA A 383 8.55 38.78 -7.39
CA ALA A 383 7.19 39.00 -7.87
C ALA A 383 6.31 37.77 -7.59
N VAL A 384 6.83 36.57 -7.86
CA VAL A 384 6.10 35.33 -7.58
C VAL A 384 5.99 35.05 -6.08
N LYS A 385 7.05 35.32 -5.30
CA LYS A 385 7.00 35.20 -3.84
C LYS A 385 5.93 36.10 -3.21
N ARG A 386 5.70 37.29 -3.78
CA ARG A 386 4.71 38.26 -3.28
C ARG A 386 3.26 37.82 -3.56
N ALA A 387 3.01 37.17 -4.70
CA ALA A 387 1.67 36.72 -5.07
C ALA A 387 1.73 35.30 -5.69
N PRO A 388 1.87 34.25 -4.85
CA PRO A 388 2.02 32.87 -5.32
C PRO A 388 0.76 32.31 -5.97
N GLU A 389 -0.40 32.93 -5.74
CA GLU A 389 -1.70 32.54 -6.33
C GLU A 389 -1.79 32.84 -7.84
N GLN A 390 -0.97 33.77 -8.36
CA GLN A 390 -1.01 34.21 -9.76
C GLN A 390 0.40 34.37 -10.36
N PRO A 391 1.24 33.32 -10.36
CA PRO A 391 2.64 33.42 -10.73
C PRO A 391 2.83 33.86 -12.18
N ALA A 392 1.94 33.42 -13.09
CA ALA A 392 2.03 33.77 -14.51
C ALA A 392 1.80 35.28 -14.75
N ALA A 393 0.81 35.86 -14.08
CA ALA A 393 0.49 37.28 -14.23
C ALA A 393 1.60 38.15 -13.64
N GLU A 394 2.19 37.76 -12.51
CA GLU A 394 3.31 38.49 -11.90
C GLU A 394 4.58 38.40 -12.75
N MET A 395 4.92 37.23 -13.29
CA MET A 395 6.06 37.10 -14.21
C MET A 395 5.88 37.95 -15.47
N GLU A 396 4.67 37.97 -16.05
CA GLU A 396 4.40 38.78 -17.25
C GLU A 396 4.51 40.28 -16.96
N LYS A 397 4.10 40.75 -15.77
CA LYS A 397 4.29 42.15 -15.37
C LYS A 397 5.76 42.54 -15.34
N VAL A 398 6.65 41.66 -14.88
CA VAL A 398 8.10 41.89 -14.89
C VAL A 398 8.61 41.99 -16.32
N PHE A 399 8.22 41.07 -17.20
CA PHE A 399 8.65 41.12 -18.60
C PHE A 399 8.11 42.34 -19.36
N GLU A 400 6.86 42.74 -19.12
CA GLU A 400 6.26 43.95 -19.71
C GLU A 400 6.93 45.23 -19.21
N LYS A 401 7.25 45.28 -17.91
CA LYS A 401 8.06 46.38 -17.35
C LYS A 401 9.42 46.45 -18.03
N GLU A 402 10.08 45.32 -18.22
CA GLU A 402 11.40 45.26 -18.84
C GLU A 402 11.37 45.65 -20.32
N LYS A 403 10.37 45.18 -21.06
CA LYS A 403 10.15 45.58 -22.45
C LYS A 403 9.94 47.09 -22.58
N ARG A 404 9.18 47.72 -21.67
CA ARG A 404 9.00 49.18 -21.65
C ARG A 404 10.31 49.93 -21.37
N LEU A 405 11.19 49.40 -20.53
CA LEU A 405 12.50 50.00 -20.28
C LEU A 405 13.39 49.94 -21.53
N GLN A 406 13.32 48.82 -22.27
CA GLN A 406 14.02 48.66 -23.55
C GLN A 406 13.46 49.61 -24.62
N ASP A 407 12.13 49.69 -24.77
CA ASP A 407 11.45 50.57 -25.72
C ASP A 407 11.68 52.06 -25.43
N ALA A 408 11.86 52.42 -24.15
CA ALA A 408 12.18 53.78 -23.71
C ALA A 408 13.66 54.16 -23.95
N GLY A 409 14.47 53.29 -24.56
CA GLY A 409 15.89 53.54 -24.81
C GLY A 409 16.75 53.54 -23.55
N TRP A 410 16.25 52.98 -22.44
CA TRP A 410 16.97 52.87 -21.16
C TRP A 410 17.97 51.70 -21.18
N VAL A 411 18.65 51.50 -22.30
CA VAL A 411 19.94 50.82 -22.35
C VAL A 411 20.98 51.91 -22.69
N GLY A 412 21.28 52.76 -21.70
CA GLY A 412 22.51 53.56 -21.65
C GLY A 412 22.96 54.31 -22.91
N PHE A 413 22.06 54.87 -23.73
CA PHE A 413 22.49 55.67 -24.90
C PHE A 413 23.16 57.01 -24.54
N SER A 414 23.14 57.42 -23.27
CA SER A 414 23.78 58.66 -22.83
C SER A 414 25.31 58.61 -22.76
N ASP A 415 25.95 57.43 -22.85
CA ASP A 415 27.42 57.33 -22.75
C ASP A 415 28.13 57.06 -24.10
N MET A 416 27.41 56.69 -25.17
CA MET A 416 28.02 56.57 -26.50
C MET A 416 28.42 57.93 -27.12
N ASN A 417 27.84 59.04 -26.64
CA ASN A 417 28.23 60.38 -27.08
C ASN A 417 29.42 60.97 -26.30
N ASN A 418 29.87 60.36 -25.20
CA ASN A 418 31.05 60.84 -24.45
C ASN A 418 32.37 60.22 -24.92
N GLY A 419 32.36 59.39 -25.97
CA GLY A 419 33.57 58.79 -26.57
C GLY A 419 34.03 59.43 -27.88
N LYS A 420 33.34 60.46 -28.39
CA LYS A 420 33.70 61.15 -29.65
C LYS A 420 33.58 62.66 -29.54
N GLU A 421 34.28 63.26 -28.59
CA GLU A 421 34.70 64.66 -28.69
C GLU A 421 35.83 64.92 -27.69
N GLY A 422 37.07 64.75 -28.15
CA GLY A 422 38.28 64.99 -27.36
C GLY A 422 39.52 64.58 -28.12
N LYS A 423 40.27 65.59 -28.54
CA LYS A 423 41.56 65.57 -29.25
C LYS A 423 42.56 64.50 -28.81
#